data_AF-A0A9D8H8J0-F1
#
_entry.id   AF-A0A9D8H8J0-F1
#
_cell.length_a   1.000
_cell.length_b   1.000
_cell.length_c   1.000
_cell.angle_alpha   90.00
_cell.angle_beta   90.00
_cell.angle_gamma   90.00
#
_symmetry.space_group_name_H-M   'P 1'
#
loop_
_entity.id
_entity.type
_entity.pdbx_description
1 polymer ?
#
loop_
_entity_poly.entity_id
_entity_poly.type
_entity_poly.pdbx_seq_one_letter_code
_entity_poly.pdbx_strand_id
1 'polypeptide(L)'
;MRRATVRPIPDEHAVVAFGERLRQLPDAGVVLAEAATWRASSYSPLDAILQGDASTASLDATAHRLDIAARVGAPGALVCTGPLGARPIADADAVAACQEWLADAAPLAVERGLRIMVEPIHPLMRRWSYVHTLRHALDLTDGITGVGVLLDVGHVWWEQGLETIIGEHVDEIVSVQVTNVDRAALDELRYERTALDAGDVPVAALVATIEAAGYGGWYEQEIRARIPRDERLAALRASSEWFAALEPGGEGHLGG
;
A
#
# COMPACT_ATOMS: atom_id res chain seq x y z
N MET A 1 23.50 -4.22 9.69
CA MET A 1 22.34 -4.01 8.80
C MET A 1 21.58 -2.80 9.35
N ARG A 2 21.64 -1.64 8.70
CA ARG A 2 21.00 -0.43 9.22
C ARG A 2 19.54 -0.48 8.78
N ARG A 3 18.61 -0.74 9.71
CA ARG A 3 17.21 -0.35 9.51
C ARG A 3 17.24 1.10 9.07
N ALA A 4 16.64 1.43 7.93
CA ALA A 4 16.01 2.72 7.86
C ALA A 4 14.96 2.66 8.97
N THR A 5 15.31 3.19 10.15
CA THR A 5 14.31 3.61 11.14
C THR A 5 13.14 4.13 10.34
N VAL A 6 11.92 3.66 10.62
CA VAL A 6 10.73 4.50 10.42
C VAL A 6 11.19 5.87 10.88
N ARG A 7 11.49 6.77 9.94
CA ARG A 7 12.22 7.98 10.30
C ARG A 7 11.26 8.65 11.28
N PRO A 8 11.69 8.89 12.53
CA PRO A 8 10.80 9.51 13.50
C PRO A 8 10.24 10.75 12.82
N ILE A 9 8.91 10.87 12.81
CA ILE A 9 8.25 12.07 12.33
C ILE A 9 8.90 13.21 13.12
N PRO A 10 9.77 14.04 12.52
CA PRO A 10 10.26 15.22 13.21
C PRO A 10 9.01 16.01 13.56
N ASP A 11 8.98 16.68 14.72
CA ASP A 11 7.79 17.37 15.27
C ASP A 11 7.16 18.42 14.33
N GLU A 12 7.68 18.59 13.13
CA GLU A 12 7.25 19.54 12.12
C GLU A 12 7.05 18.99 10.69
N HIS A 13 7.61 17.85 10.24
CA HIS A 13 7.46 17.48 8.81
C HIS A 13 7.56 15.97 8.51
N ALA A 14 6.43 15.25 8.58
CA ALA A 14 6.22 14.03 7.79
C ALA A 14 4.77 14.00 7.34
N VAL A 15 4.57 14.16 6.03
CA VAL A 15 3.26 13.97 5.41
C VAL A 15 3.33 12.63 4.67
N VAL A 16 2.66 11.61 5.21
CA VAL A 16 2.08 10.56 4.35
C VAL A 16 1.08 11.31 3.48
N ALA A 17 1.46 11.60 2.24
CA ALA A 17 0.63 12.37 1.33
C ALA A 17 -0.46 11.45 0.78
N PHE A 18 -1.54 11.28 1.57
CA PHE A 18 -2.81 10.82 1.04
C PHE A 18 -3.21 11.78 -0.08
N GLY A 19 -3.40 11.26 -1.29
CA GLY A 19 -3.59 12.02 -2.52
C GLY A 19 -4.70 13.08 -2.52
N GLU A 20 -5.59 13.11 -1.52
CA GLU A 20 -6.57 14.19 -1.36
C GLU A 20 -5.93 15.57 -1.13
N ARG A 21 -4.79 15.68 -0.44
CA ARG A 21 -4.10 16.99 -0.28
C ARG A 21 -3.41 17.44 -1.55
N LEU A 22 -2.87 16.53 -2.35
CA LEU A 22 -2.17 16.89 -3.61
C LEU A 22 -3.12 17.46 -4.67
N ARG A 23 -4.41 17.09 -4.65
CA ARG A 23 -5.43 17.62 -5.58
C ARG A 23 -5.90 19.04 -5.24
N GLN A 24 -5.67 19.52 -4.03
CA GLN A 24 -6.18 20.80 -3.53
C GLN A 24 -5.09 21.88 -3.36
N LEU A 25 -3.85 21.60 -3.73
CA LEU A 25 -2.75 22.57 -3.57
C LEU A 25 -2.85 23.63 -4.68
N PRO A 26 -3.11 24.90 -4.35
CA PRO A 26 -3.02 25.99 -5.30
C PRO A 26 -1.54 26.19 -5.62
N ASP A 27 -1.20 26.08 -6.90
CA ASP A 27 0.15 26.14 -7.46
C ASP A 27 1.11 25.06 -6.93
N ALA A 28 1.39 24.08 -7.80
CA ALA A 28 2.44 23.08 -7.63
C ALA A 28 3.85 23.67 -7.36
N GLY A 29 4.05 24.99 -7.41
CA GLY A 29 5.32 25.67 -7.17
C GLY A 29 5.71 25.84 -5.68
N VAL A 30 4.75 25.97 -4.75
CA VAL A 30 5.07 26.22 -3.33
C VAL A 30 5.46 24.93 -2.60
N VAL A 31 4.91 23.79 -3.04
CA VAL A 31 5.21 22.45 -2.50
C VAL A 31 6.61 21.98 -2.90
N LEU A 32 7.15 22.49 -4.03
CA LEU A 32 8.43 22.04 -4.59
C LEU A 32 9.65 22.76 -3.97
N ALA A 33 9.48 23.93 -3.34
CA ALA A 33 10.59 24.65 -2.71
C ALA A 33 11.06 23.99 -1.40
N GLU A 34 10.18 23.26 -0.70
CA GLU A 34 10.51 22.51 0.54
C GLU A 34 10.81 21.01 0.28
N ALA A 35 10.46 20.50 -0.91
CA ALA A 35 10.58 19.09 -1.30
C ALA A 35 12.02 18.55 -1.31
N ALA A 36 13.05 19.42 -1.33
CA ALA A 36 14.46 19.00 -1.25
C ALA A 36 14.81 18.28 0.07
N THR A 37 13.96 18.37 1.09
CA THR A 37 14.15 17.72 2.40
C THR A 37 13.26 16.50 2.61
N TRP A 38 12.32 16.23 1.70
CA TRP A 38 11.31 15.18 1.87
C TRP A 38 11.68 13.93 1.06
N ARG A 39 11.20 12.77 1.51
CA ARG A 39 11.21 11.52 0.73
C ARG A 39 9.83 10.90 0.79
N ALA A 40 9.22 10.67 -0.36
CA ALA A 40 7.96 9.93 -0.45
C ALA A 40 8.25 8.43 -0.51
N SER A 41 7.50 7.63 0.26
CA SER A 41 7.55 6.17 0.21
C SER A 41 6.67 5.59 -0.91
N SER A 42 5.61 6.31 -1.29
CA SER A 42 4.68 5.95 -2.36
C SER A 42 3.88 7.17 -2.82
N TYR A 43 3.22 7.04 -3.99
CA TYR A 43 2.16 7.94 -4.44
C TYR A 43 0.82 7.19 -4.45
N SER A 44 -0.24 7.75 -3.85
CA SER A 44 -1.51 7.05 -3.72
C SER A 44 -2.77 7.95 -3.79
N PRO A 45 -3.86 7.51 -4.47
CA PRO A 45 -3.92 6.42 -5.45
C PRO A 45 -3.87 6.95 -6.89
N LEU A 46 -3.41 6.13 -7.83
CA LEU A 46 -3.83 6.19 -9.23
C LEU A 46 -5.34 5.93 -9.33
N ASP A 47 -5.93 6.20 -10.48
CA ASP A 47 -7.32 5.78 -10.71
C ASP A 47 -7.39 4.26 -10.78
N ALA A 48 -8.47 3.69 -10.23
CA ALA A 48 -8.64 2.25 -10.20
C ALA A 48 -8.61 1.65 -11.61
N ILE A 49 -8.04 0.46 -11.81
CA ILE A 49 -7.86 -0.06 -13.17
C ILE A 49 -9.19 -0.27 -13.88
N LEU A 50 -10.10 -1.02 -13.27
CA LEU A 50 -11.43 -1.33 -13.78
C LEU A 50 -12.41 -0.23 -13.40
N GLN A 51 -13.13 0.25 -14.41
CA GLN A 51 -14.16 1.26 -14.26
C GLN A 51 -15.56 0.62 -14.27
N GLY A 52 -16.55 1.32 -13.70
CA GLY A 52 -17.91 0.79 -13.53
C GLY A 52 -18.65 0.49 -14.84
N ASP A 53 -18.20 1.02 -15.98
CA ASP A 53 -18.78 0.88 -17.31
C ASP A 53 -18.03 -0.14 -18.20
N ALA A 54 -17.23 -1.01 -17.58
CA ALA A 54 -16.35 -1.98 -18.24
C ALA A 54 -15.19 -1.35 -19.06
N SER A 55 -14.93 -0.04 -18.93
CA SER A 55 -13.68 0.56 -19.39
C SER A 55 -12.53 0.32 -18.40
N THR A 56 -11.34 0.81 -18.75
CA THR A 56 -10.18 0.87 -17.85
C THR A 56 -9.75 2.32 -17.62
N ALA A 57 -8.93 2.57 -16.59
CA ALA A 57 -8.43 3.90 -16.29
C ALA A 57 -7.70 4.53 -17.49
N SER A 58 -7.87 5.85 -17.65
CA SER A 58 -7.18 6.60 -18.71
C SER A 58 -5.66 6.59 -18.51
N LEU A 59 -4.92 6.17 -19.54
CA LEU A 59 -3.46 6.23 -19.56
C LEU A 59 -2.94 7.68 -19.51
N ASP A 60 -3.61 8.63 -20.17
CA ASP A 60 -3.23 10.05 -20.12
C ASP A 60 -3.36 10.63 -18.70
N ALA A 61 -4.48 10.34 -18.03
CA ALA A 61 -4.68 10.75 -16.64
C ALA A 61 -3.64 10.09 -15.70
N THR A 62 -3.31 8.83 -15.98
CA THR A 62 -2.28 8.07 -15.25
C THR A 62 -0.90 8.68 -15.45
N ALA A 63 -0.52 9.00 -16.69
CA ALA A 63 0.75 9.66 -17.02
C ALA A 63 0.92 10.99 -16.26
N HIS A 64 -0.15 11.81 -16.23
CA HIS A 64 -0.13 13.05 -15.47
C HIS A 64 0.07 12.83 -13.96
N ARG A 65 -0.52 11.78 -13.38
CA ARG A 65 -0.30 11.43 -11.96
C ARG A 65 1.11 10.90 -11.72
N LEU A 66 1.66 10.12 -12.65
CA LEU A 66 3.03 9.65 -12.59
C LEU A 66 4.03 10.81 -12.67
N ASP A 67 3.76 11.87 -13.44
CA ASP A 67 4.58 13.09 -13.42
C ASP A 67 4.61 13.74 -12.03
N ILE A 68 3.48 13.74 -11.32
CA ILE A 68 3.41 14.24 -9.94
C ILE A 68 4.19 13.32 -8.99
N ALA A 69 4.01 12.00 -9.12
CA ALA A 69 4.72 11.01 -8.32
C ALA A 69 6.25 11.14 -8.48
N ALA A 70 6.72 11.36 -9.71
CA ALA A 70 8.13 11.58 -10.02
C ALA A 70 8.67 12.85 -9.37
N ARG A 71 7.90 13.95 -9.38
CA ARG A 71 8.29 15.23 -8.76
C ARG A 71 8.45 15.13 -7.24
N VAL A 72 7.71 14.25 -6.57
CA VAL A 72 7.85 14.01 -5.12
C VAL A 72 8.85 12.90 -4.78
N GLY A 73 9.48 12.29 -5.80
CA GLY A 73 10.49 11.26 -5.63
C GLY A 73 9.97 9.96 -5.01
N ALA A 74 8.69 9.62 -5.25
CA ALA A 74 8.16 8.33 -4.82
C ALA A 74 8.85 7.19 -5.61
N PRO A 75 9.06 6.00 -5.01
CA PRO A 75 9.58 4.83 -5.73
C PRO A 75 8.49 4.10 -6.53
N GLY A 76 7.21 4.32 -6.20
CA GLY A 76 6.11 3.73 -6.94
C GLY A 76 4.77 4.42 -6.72
N ALA A 77 3.83 4.16 -7.63
CA ALA A 77 2.47 4.66 -7.60
C ALA A 77 1.48 3.50 -7.39
N LEU A 78 0.64 3.65 -6.36
CA LEU A 78 -0.36 2.67 -5.94
C LEU A 78 -1.55 2.66 -6.89
N VAL A 79 -2.01 1.47 -7.26
CA VAL A 79 -3.27 1.25 -7.97
C VAL A 79 -4.04 0.09 -7.34
N CYS A 80 -5.33 0.30 -7.12
CA CYS A 80 -6.26 -0.80 -6.86
C CYS A 80 -6.92 -1.21 -8.17
N THR A 81 -7.35 -2.46 -8.31
CA THR A 81 -8.03 -2.86 -9.54
C THR A 81 -9.40 -2.21 -9.71
N GLY A 82 -10.02 -1.67 -8.65
CA GLY A 82 -11.43 -1.31 -8.71
C GLY A 82 -12.34 -2.54 -8.64
N PRO A 83 -13.66 -2.34 -8.42
CA PRO A 83 -14.61 -3.45 -8.38
C PRO A 83 -14.81 -4.05 -9.78
N LEU A 84 -15.38 -5.25 -9.84
CA LEU A 84 -15.72 -5.90 -11.12
C LEU A 84 -16.62 -5.04 -12.02
N GLY A 85 -17.51 -4.23 -11.42
CA GLY A 85 -18.39 -3.32 -12.15
C GLY A 85 -19.38 -4.05 -13.05
N ALA A 86 -19.57 -3.53 -14.28
CA ALA A 86 -20.44 -4.13 -15.30
C ALA A 86 -19.81 -5.33 -16.04
N ARG A 87 -18.59 -5.74 -15.68
CA ARG A 87 -17.91 -6.87 -16.35
C ARG A 87 -18.57 -8.20 -16.00
N PRO A 88 -18.45 -9.22 -16.88
CA PRO A 88 -18.89 -10.57 -16.56
C PRO A 88 -18.19 -11.11 -15.32
N ILE A 89 -18.83 -12.06 -14.63
CA ILE A 89 -18.25 -12.77 -13.48
C ILE A 89 -17.05 -13.65 -13.90
N ALA A 90 -16.89 -13.90 -15.21
CA ALA A 90 -15.75 -14.63 -15.74
C ALA A 90 -14.44 -13.90 -15.39
N ASP A 91 -13.64 -14.56 -14.56
CA ASP A 91 -12.38 -14.04 -14.02
C ASP A 91 -11.40 -13.61 -15.12
N ALA A 92 -11.33 -14.41 -16.19
CA ALA A 92 -10.45 -14.15 -17.34
C ALA A 92 -10.64 -12.75 -17.96
N ASP A 93 -11.86 -12.22 -18.01
CA ASP A 93 -12.13 -10.91 -18.64
C ASP A 93 -11.61 -9.75 -17.78
N ALA A 94 -11.74 -9.86 -16.46
CA ALA A 94 -11.28 -8.83 -15.53
C ALA A 94 -9.74 -8.86 -15.38
N VAL A 95 -9.17 -10.06 -15.28
CA VAL A 95 -7.73 -10.29 -15.23
C VAL A 95 -7.05 -9.78 -16.50
N ALA A 96 -7.54 -10.16 -17.68
CA ALA A 96 -6.97 -9.71 -18.95
C ALA A 96 -6.99 -8.18 -19.07
N ALA A 97 -8.12 -7.54 -18.75
CA ALA A 97 -8.23 -6.08 -18.80
C ALA A 97 -7.26 -5.38 -17.83
N CYS A 98 -7.02 -5.98 -16.66
CA CYS A 98 -6.04 -5.45 -15.71
C CYS A 98 -4.61 -5.62 -16.22
N GLN A 99 -4.25 -6.80 -16.73
CA GLN A 99 -2.92 -7.09 -17.27
C GLN A 99 -2.59 -6.23 -18.49
N GLU A 100 -3.53 -6.06 -19.42
CA GLU A 100 -3.40 -5.17 -20.57
C GLU A 100 -3.12 -3.73 -20.13
N TRP A 101 -3.94 -3.21 -19.20
CA TRP A 101 -3.74 -1.86 -18.67
C TRP A 101 -2.39 -1.69 -17.94
N LEU A 102 -1.99 -2.68 -17.13
CA LEU A 102 -0.70 -2.67 -16.44
C LEU A 102 0.47 -2.68 -17.43
N ALA A 103 0.38 -3.49 -18.49
CA ALA A 103 1.40 -3.55 -19.54
C ALA A 103 1.55 -2.22 -20.29
N ASP A 104 0.45 -1.50 -20.52
CA ASP A 104 0.48 -0.18 -21.16
C ASP A 104 0.95 0.93 -20.21
N ALA A 105 0.58 0.87 -18.93
CA ALA A 105 0.92 1.88 -17.94
C ALA A 105 2.35 1.75 -17.41
N ALA A 106 2.91 0.53 -17.36
CA ALA A 106 4.23 0.28 -16.78
C ALA A 106 5.37 1.04 -17.48
N PRO A 107 5.47 1.11 -18.82
CA PRO A 107 6.47 1.92 -19.51
C PRO A 107 6.43 3.40 -19.08
N LEU A 108 5.23 3.96 -18.88
CA LEU A 108 5.07 5.35 -18.44
C LEU A 108 5.68 5.56 -17.05
N ALA A 109 5.53 4.60 -16.14
CA ALA A 109 6.13 4.67 -14.80
C ALA A 109 7.65 4.49 -14.86
N VAL A 110 8.15 3.52 -15.65
CA VAL A 110 9.58 3.22 -15.78
C VAL A 110 10.36 4.41 -16.34
N GLU A 111 9.82 5.10 -17.37
CA GLU A 111 10.43 6.32 -17.93
C GLU A 111 10.63 7.43 -16.89
N ARG A 112 9.86 7.39 -15.80
CA ARG A 112 9.88 8.36 -14.70
C ARG A 112 10.63 7.86 -13.47
N GLY A 113 11.25 6.67 -13.54
CA GLY A 113 11.95 6.04 -12.42
C GLY A 113 11.03 5.50 -11.33
N LEU A 114 9.76 5.21 -11.67
CA LEU A 114 8.74 4.69 -10.78
C LEU A 114 8.40 3.23 -11.13
N ARG A 115 7.79 2.53 -10.16
CA ARG A 115 7.03 1.29 -10.39
C ARG A 115 5.52 1.52 -10.23
N ILE A 116 4.70 0.71 -10.90
CA ILE A 116 3.28 0.59 -10.53
C ILE A 116 3.15 -0.48 -9.45
N MET A 117 2.36 -0.22 -8.42
CA MET A 117 2.16 -1.12 -7.29
C MET A 117 0.70 -1.50 -7.19
N VAL A 118 0.36 -2.75 -7.48
CA VAL A 118 -0.99 -3.29 -7.28
C VAL A 118 -1.19 -3.61 -5.82
N GLU A 119 -2.28 -3.15 -5.23
CA GLU A 119 -2.63 -3.47 -3.84
C GLU A 119 -3.85 -4.39 -3.78
N PRO A 120 -3.71 -5.61 -3.21
CA PRO A 120 -4.85 -6.41 -2.81
C PRO A 120 -5.56 -5.72 -1.64
N ILE A 121 -6.90 -5.61 -1.73
CA ILE A 121 -7.71 -4.93 -0.72
C ILE A 121 -8.55 -5.96 0.04
N HIS A 122 -8.70 -5.80 1.36
CA HIS A 122 -9.50 -6.71 2.18
C HIS A 122 -10.93 -6.93 1.62
N PRO A 123 -11.51 -8.15 1.66
CA PRO A 123 -12.83 -8.44 1.07
C PRO A 123 -13.99 -7.59 1.61
N LEU A 124 -13.95 -7.17 2.88
CA LEU A 124 -14.95 -6.22 3.42
C LEU A 124 -14.94 -4.86 2.68
N MET A 125 -13.83 -4.53 2.01
CA MET A 125 -13.60 -3.33 1.22
C MET A 125 -13.72 -3.56 -0.30
N ARG A 126 -14.38 -4.65 -0.74
CA ARG A 126 -14.60 -5.05 -2.16
C ARG A 126 -15.11 -4.00 -3.16
N ARG A 127 -15.59 -2.85 -2.69
CA ARG A 127 -15.94 -1.73 -3.60
C ARG A 127 -14.70 -1.10 -4.26
N TRP A 128 -13.51 -1.32 -3.69
CA TRP A 128 -12.26 -0.71 -4.15
C TRP A 128 -11.40 -1.63 -5.00
N SER A 129 -11.63 -2.95 -4.96
CA SER A 129 -10.81 -3.93 -5.66
C SER A 129 -11.62 -5.18 -5.99
N TYR A 130 -11.18 -5.86 -7.04
CA TYR A 130 -11.54 -7.20 -7.45
C TYR A 130 -10.50 -8.21 -6.92
N VAL A 131 -9.28 -7.73 -6.70
CA VAL A 131 -8.16 -8.50 -6.15
C VAL A 131 -8.10 -8.33 -4.64
N HIS A 132 -8.12 -9.45 -3.92
CA HIS A 132 -8.26 -9.51 -2.47
C HIS A 132 -7.17 -10.28 -1.74
N THR A 133 -6.27 -10.94 -2.47
CA THR A 133 -5.18 -11.75 -1.93
C THR A 133 -3.86 -11.32 -2.54
N LEU A 134 -2.78 -11.46 -1.79
CA LEU A 134 -1.41 -11.26 -2.24
C LEU A 134 -1.11 -12.21 -3.41
N ARG A 135 -1.51 -13.48 -3.33
CA ARG A 135 -1.33 -14.42 -4.46
C ARG A 135 -1.94 -13.89 -5.76
N HIS A 136 -3.19 -13.44 -5.72
CA HIS A 136 -3.86 -12.94 -6.93
C HIS A 136 -3.22 -11.64 -7.42
N ALA A 137 -2.78 -10.75 -6.52
CA ALA A 137 -2.04 -9.56 -6.92
C ALA A 137 -0.71 -9.91 -7.62
N LEU A 138 0.05 -10.88 -7.09
CA LEU A 138 1.29 -11.35 -7.68
C LEU A 138 1.06 -11.97 -9.06
N ASP A 139 0.10 -12.88 -9.18
CA ASP A 139 -0.27 -13.53 -10.45
C ASP A 139 -0.69 -12.49 -11.51
N LEU A 140 -1.37 -11.42 -11.08
CA LEU A 140 -1.77 -10.34 -11.97
C LEU A 140 -0.58 -9.53 -12.49
N THR A 141 0.46 -9.34 -11.67
CA THR A 141 1.64 -8.55 -12.02
C THR A 141 2.75 -9.35 -12.69
N ASP A 142 2.65 -10.68 -12.70
CA ASP A 142 3.69 -11.58 -13.18
C ASP A 142 4.10 -11.27 -14.63
N GLY A 143 5.41 -11.26 -14.88
CA GLY A 143 5.99 -10.99 -16.19
C GLY A 143 5.93 -9.52 -16.67
N ILE A 144 5.29 -8.59 -15.94
CA ILE A 144 5.19 -7.18 -16.36
C ILE A 144 6.32 -6.35 -15.74
N THR A 145 7.31 -5.98 -16.56
CA THR A 145 8.45 -5.17 -16.10
C THR A 145 8.00 -3.80 -15.61
N GLY A 146 8.48 -3.38 -14.43
CA GLY A 146 8.13 -2.09 -13.82
C GLY A 146 6.86 -2.13 -12.97
N VAL A 147 6.25 -3.31 -12.81
CA VAL A 147 5.11 -3.54 -11.91
C VAL A 147 5.57 -4.36 -10.71
N GLY A 148 4.86 -4.22 -9.60
CA GLY A 148 4.98 -5.07 -8.43
C GLY A 148 3.76 -4.89 -7.54
N VAL A 149 3.86 -5.31 -6.29
CA VAL A 149 2.77 -5.23 -5.33
C VAL A 149 3.08 -4.27 -4.19
N LEU A 150 2.05 -3.58 -3.69
CA LEU A 150 2.09 -2.98 -2.36
C LEU A 150 1.49 -3.99 -1.38
N LEU A 151 2.27 -4.38 -0.38
CA LEU A 151 1.82 -5.32 0.64
C LEU A 151 1.28 -4.56 1.84
N ASP A 152 -0.04 -4.38 1.93
CA ASP A 152 -0.70 -3.96 3.18
C ASP A 152 -1.05 -5.20 4.02
N VAL A 153 -0.34 -5.36 5.15
CA VAL A 153 -0.57 -6.49 6.07
C VAL A 153 -2.01 -6.53 6.60
N GLY A 154 -2.66 -5.38 6.79
CA GLY A 154 -4.04 -5.30 7.22
C GLY A 154 -5.04 -5.80 6.18
N HIS A 155 -4.66 -5.85 4.91
CA HIS A 155 -5.51 -6.36 3.83
C HIS A 155 -5.39 -7.87 3.62
N VAL A 156 -4.23 -8.46 3.91
CA VAL A 156 -3.94 -9.86 3.54
C VAL A 156 -3.62 -10.79 4.70
N TRP A 157 -3.54 -10.32 5.96
CA TRP A 157 -3.15 -11.16 7.11
C TRP A 157 -3.95 -12.47 7.29
N TRP A 158 -5.19 -12.52 6.77
CA TRP A 158 -6.08 -13.68 6.83
C TRP A 158 -5.80 -14.72 5.72
N GLU A 159 -4.94 -14.41 4.76
CA GLU A 159 -4.63 -15.27 3.62
C GLU A 159 -3.84 -16.49 4.03
N GLN A 160 -4.33 -17.67 3.62
CA GLN A 160 -3.67 -18.92 3.92
C GLN A 160 -2.32 -19.02 3.18
N GLY A 161 -1.26 -19.40 3.90
CA GLY A 161 0.07 -19.58 3.32
C GLY A 161 0.83 -18.27 3.07
N LEU A 162 0.34 -17.14 3.63
CA LEU A 162 0.93 -15.82 3.44
C LEU A 162 2.44 -15.77 3.69
N GLU A 163 2.95 -16.46 4.71
CA GLU A 163 4.39 -16.49 5.02
C GLU A 163 5.22 -17.10 3.88
N THR A 164 4.75 -18.22 3.30
CA THR A 164 5.38 -18.84 2.13
C THR A 164 5.33 -17.91 0.92
N ILE A 165 4.17 -17.30 0.68
CA ILE A 165 3.97 -16.37 -0.46
C ILE A 165 4.94 -15.18 -0.34
N ILE A 166 5.08 -14.58 0.85
CA ILE A 166 6.03 -13.49 1.10
C ILE A 166 7.46 -13.98 0.88
N GLY A 167 7.81 -15.15 1.40
CA GLY A 167 9.16 -15.72 1.26
C GLY A 167 9.57 -15.99 -0.19
N GLU A 168 8.63 -16.42 -1.04
CA GLU A 168 8.87 -16.71 -2.45
C GLU A 168 8.87 -15.47 -3.35
N HIS A 169 8.20 -14.39 -2.92
CA HIS A 169 7.92 -13.23 -3.77
C HIS A 169 8.30 -11.87 -3.15
N VAL A 170 9.34 -11.86 -2.31
CA VAL A 170 9.76 -10.64 -1.62
C VAL A 170 10.27 -9.56 -2.57
N ASP A 171 10.84 -9.95 -3.72
CA ASP A 171 11.44 -9.04 -4.70
C ASP A 171 10.36 -8.30 -5.53
N GLU A 172 9.17 -8.87 -5.61
CA GLU A 172 7.99 -8.29 -6.25
C GLU A 172 7.30 -7.25 -5.35
N ILE A 173 7.57 -7.26 -4.04
CA ILE A 173 7.02 -6.29 -3.08
C ILE A 173 7.79 -4.97 -3.18
N VAL A 174 7.09 -3.90 -3.56
CA VAL A 174 7.69 -2.58 -3.78
C VAL A 174 7.68 -1.73 -2.51
N SER A 175 6.57 -1.79 -1.77
CA SER A 175 6.37 -1.10 -0.50
C SER A 175 5.52 -1.97 0.42
N VAL A 176 5.68 -1.80 1.73
CA VAL A 176 4.89 -2.52 2.75
C VAL A 176 4.13 -1.49 3.57
N GLN A 177 2.82 -1.67 3.70
CA GLN A 177 2.00 -0.91 4.63
C GLN A 177 1.74 -1.73 5.89
N VAL A 178 1.93 -1.08 7.04
CA VAL A 178 1.65 -1.62 8.36
C VAL A 178 0.48 -0.87 8.98
N THR A 179 -0.50 -1.65 9.42
CA THR A 179 -1.65 -1.23 10.22
C THR A 179 -2.05 -2.42 11.08
N ASN A 180 -2.94 -2.18 12.04
CA ASN A 180 -3.75 -3.25 12.60
C ASN A 180 -5.23 -2.97 12.33
N VAL A 181 -6.08 -3.98 12.55
CA VAL A 181 -7.52 -3.96 12.26
C VAL A 181 -8.30 -4.24 13.54
N ASP A 182 -9.33 -3.43 13.80
CA ASP A 182 -10.09 -3.47 15.04
C ASP A 182 -10.97 -4.73 15.09
N ARG A 183 -10.76 -5.57 16.11
CA ARG A 183 -11.48 -6.85 16.29
C ARG A 183 -12.99 -6.64 16.44
N ALA A 184 -13.41 -5.67 17.24
CA ALA A 184 -14.83 -5.43 17.48
C ALA A 184 -15.54 -4.92 16.22
N ALA A 185 -14.86 -4.10 15.41
CA ALA A 185 -15.36 -3.68 14.12
C ALA A 185 -15.53 -4.87 13.16
N LEU A 186 -14.57 -5.80 13.13
CA LEU A 186 -14.66 -7.02 12.32
C LEU A 186 -15.83 -7.92 12.73
N ASP A 187 -16.08 -8.09 14.03
CA ASP A 187 -17.23 -8.83 14.55
C ASP A 187 -18.57 -8.22 14.07
N GLU A 188 -18.58 -6.92 13.77
CA GLU A 188 -19.71 -6.19 13.21
C GLU A 188 -19.65 -5.99 11.68
N LEU A 189 -18.80 -6.77 10.98
CA LEU A 189 -18.59 -6.74 9.53
C LEU A 189 -18.14 -5.35 9.00
N ARG A 190 -17.45 -4.57 9.82
CA ARG A 190 -16.82 -3.31 9.44
C ARG A 190 -15.32 -3.45 9.36
N TYR A 191 -14.72 -2.78 8.39
CA TYR A 191 -13.28 -2.68 8.28
C TYR A 191 -12.83 -1.32 8.84
N GLU A 192 -12.28 -1.34 10.06
CA GLU A 192 -11.74 -0.16 10.74
C GLU A 192 -10.30 -0.43 11.15
N ARG A 193 -9.41 0.53 10.86
CA ARG A 193 -7.99 0.45 11.23
C ARG A 193 -7.77 0.95 12.65
N THR A 194 -6.72 0.46 13.30
CA THR A 194 -6.32 0.84 14.65
C THR A 194 -4.77 0.81 14.78
N ALA A 195 -4.24 1.09 15.97
CA ALA A 195 -2.80 1.13 16.27
C ALA A 195 -2.11 -0.22 16.01
N LEU A 196 -0.81 -0.21 15.65
CA LEU A 196 -0.08 -1.42 15.25
C LEU A 196 -0.07 -2.53 16.30
N ASP A 197 -0.04 -2.15 17.58
CA ASP A 197 -0.04 -3.02 18.75
C ASP A 197 -1.43 -3.37 19.28
N ALA A 198 -2.50 -2.90 18.61
CA ALA A 198 -3.88 -3.12 19.01
C ALA A 198 -4.67 -3.73 17.86
N GLY A 199 -5.30 -4.88 18.03
CA GLY A 199 -6.19 -5.46 17.01
C GLY A 199 -5.93 -6.93 16.75
N ASP A 200 -6.30 -7.39 15.55
CA ASP A 200 -6.29 -8.81 15.17
C ASP A 200 -5.10 -9.20 14.27
N VAL A 201 -4.42 -8.24 13.66
CA VAL A 201 -3.29 -8.49 12.76
C VAL A 201 -2.04 -8.84 13.59
N PRO A 202 -1.37 -9.98 13.32
CA PRO A 202 -0.11 -10.35 13.98
C PRO A 202 1.08 -9.57 13.38
N VAL A 203 1.06 -8.23 13.52
CA VAL A 203 1.99 -7.30 12.84
C VAL A 203 3.45 -7.66 13.08
N ALA A 204 3.85 -7.95 14.33
CA ALA A 204 5.24 -8.27 14.66
C ALA A 204 5.73 -9.54 13.94
N ALA A 205 4.91 -10.59 13.86
CA ALA A 205 5.24 -11.83 13.18
C ALA A 205 5.36 -11.60 11.66
N LEU A 206 4.41 -10.88 11.05
CA LEU A 206 4.46 -10.56 9.63
C LEU A 206 5.68 -9.72 9.26
N VAL A 207 6.03 -8.72 10.08
CA VAL A 207 7.25 -7.92 9.89
C VAL A 207 8.49 -8.81 9.95
N ALA A 208 8.58 -9.72 10.93
CA ALA A 208 9.68 -10.66 11.02
C ALA A 208 9.78 -11.57 9.79
N THR A 209 8.65 -12.08 9.28
CA THR A 209 8.59 -12.88 8.04
C THR A 209 9.07 -12.07 6.83
N ILE A 210 8.61 -10.84 6.67
CA ILE A 210 8.99 -9.95 5.56
C ILE A 210 10.50 -9.61 5.63
N GLU A 211 11.02 -9.27 6.81
CA GLU A 211 12.45 -8.99 7.02
C GLU A 211 13.30 -10.26 6.77
N ALA A 212 12.85 -11.43 7.22
CA ALA A 212 13.55 -12.71 7.02
C ALA A 212 13.58 -13.15 5.55
N ALA A 213 12.55 -12.80 4.78
CA ALA A 213 12.53 -13.01 3.33
C ALA A 213 13.56 -12.12 2.60
N GLY A 214 14.03 -11.03 3.24
CA GLY A 214 15.07 -10.15 2.70
C GLY A 214 14.57 -8.78 2.27
N TYR A 215 13.32 -8.41 2.61
CA TYR A 215 12.78 -7.10 2.26
C TYR A 215 13.59 -5.97 2.93
N GLY A 216 14.07 -5.04 2.12
CA GLY A 216 14.86 -3.88 2.55
C GLY A 216 14.23 -2.53 2.23
N GLY A 217 12.95 -2.52 1.84
CA GLY A 217 12.23 -1.34 1.36
C GLY A 217 11.59 -0.51 2.48
N TRP A 218 10.58 0.29 2.11
CA TRP A 218 9.85 1.15 3.04
C TRP A 218 8.77 0.37 3.80
N TYR A 219 8.62 0.70 5.08
CA TYR A 219 7.43 0.39 5.85
C TYR A 219 6.61 1.67 6.06
N GLU A 220 5.35 1.64 5.63
CA GLU A 220 4.43 2.76 5.65
C GLU A 220 3.37 2.55 6.72
N GLN A 221 3.33 3.44 7.71
CA GLN A 221 2.32 3.36 8.74
C GLN A 221 1.00 3.94 8.23
N GLU A 222 0.00 3.09 7.98
CA GLU A 222 -1.30 3.51 7.46
C GLU A 222 -2.42 3.31 8.50
N ILE A 223 -2.48 4.22 9.47
CA ILE A 223 -3.57 4.26 10.47
C ILE A 223 -4.63 5.27 10.03
N ARG A 224 -5.66 4.79 9.31
CA ARG A 224 -6.86 5.56 8.93
C ARG A 224 -8.04 5.36 9.88
N ALA A 225 -7.77 5.37 11.20
CA ALA A 225 -8.79 5.22 12.23
C ALA A 225 -9.78 6.40 12.26
N ARG A 226 -11.07 6.13 12.42
CA ARG A 226 -12.15 7.13 12.56
C ARG A 226 -12.27 7.65 14.00
N ILE A 227 -11.18 8.22 14.50
CA ILE A 227 -11.08 8.82 15.83
C ILE A 227 -10.70 10.31 15.73
N PRO A 228 -10.85 11.10 16.81
CA PRO A 228 -10.37 12.48 16.86
C PRO A 228 -8.91 12.61 16.40
N ARG A 229 -8.56 13.77 15.82
CA ARG A 229 -7.26 13.97 15.16
C ARG A 229 -6.08 13.81 16.13
N ASP A 230 -6.21 14.37 17.32
CA ASP A 230 -5.24 14.29 18.41
C ASP A 230 -5.01 12.84 18.87
N GLU A 231 -6.08 12.07 19.06
CA GLU A 231 -6.00 10.65 19.37
C GLU A 231 -5.30 9.86 18.24
N ARG A 232 -5.64 10.15 16.97
CA ARG A 232 -4.95 9.53 15.83
C ARG A 232 -3.47 9.87 15.76
N LEU A 233 -3.09 11.10 16.07
CA LEU A 233 -1.68 11.50 16.12
C LEU A 233 -0.92 10.81 17.26
N ALA A 234 -1.56 10.65 18.42
CA ALA A 234 -0.99 9.90 19.54
C ALA A 234 -0.80 8.42 19.16
N ALA A 235 -1.82 7.79 18.55
CA ALA A 235 -1.73 6.42 18.07
C ALA A 235 -0.62 6.24 17.02
N LEU A 236 -0.48 7.18 16.08
CA LEU A 236 0.61 7.16 15.10
C LEU A 236 1.99 7.17 15.77
N ARG A 237 2.21 8.07 16.75
CA ARG A 237 3.47 8.16 17.50
C ARG A 237 3.76 6.88 18.29
N ALA A 238 2.80 6.40 19.08
CA ALA A 238 2.95 5.20 19.89
C ALA A 238 3.26 3.97 19.04
N SER A 239 2.56 3.80 17.92
CA SER A 239 2.82 2.72 16.97
C SER A 239 4.19 2.84 16.27
N SER A 240 4.66 4.06 15.98
CA SER A 240 6.03 4.26 15.47
C SER A 240 7.09 3.84 16.49
N GLU A 241 6.91 4.19 17.77
CA GLU A 241 7.78 3.78 18.87
C GLU A 241 7.76 2.26 19.06
N TRP A 242 6.57 1.66 19.07
CA TRP A 242 6.38 0.21 19.16
C TRP A 242 7.07 -0.53 18.01
N PHE A 243 6.88 -0.07 16.77
CA PHE A 243 7.51 -0.68 15.59
C PHE A 243 9.05 -0.59 15.66
N ALA A 244 9.59 0.55 16.11
CA ALA A 244 11.03 0.73 16.27
C ALA A 244 11.64 -0.20 17.32
N ALA A 245 10.85 -0.64 18.31
CA ALA A 245 11.26 -1.53 19.39
C ALA A 245 11.19 -3.03 19.04
N LEU A 246 10.68 -3.42 17.87
CA LEU A 246 10.66 -4.83 17.44
C LEU A 246 12.08 -5.36 17.23
N GLU A 247 12.48 -6.45 17.88
CA GLU A 247 13.82 -7.05 17.68
C GLU A 247 13.89 -7.86 16.38
N PRO A 248 14.99 -7.79 15.59
CA PRO A 248 15.16 -8.63 14.40
C PRO A 248 15.17 -10.12 14.77
N GLY A 249 14.27 -10.90 14.17
CA GLY A 249 14.20 -12.35 14.40
C GLY A 249 13.67 -12.76 15.78
N GLY A 250 13.05 -11.84 16.52
CA GLY A 250 12.35 -12.19 17.75
C GLY A 250 11.11 -13.02 17.43
N GLU A 251 11.04 -14.25 17.94
CA GLU A 251 9.78 -14.97 18.06
C GLU A 251 8.82 -14.08 18.87
N GLY A 252 7.89 -13.43 18.17
CA GLY A 252 6.89 -12.58 18.81
C GLY A 252 6.23 -13.38 19.92
N HIS A 253 6.31 -12.87 21.15
CA HIS A 253 5.67 -13.48 22.30
C HIS A 253 4.16 -13.51 22.02
N LEU A 254 3.66 -14.66 21.54
CA LEU A 254 2.24 -14.94 21.44
C LEU A 254 1.72 -15.12 22.86
N GLY A 255 1.46 -13.99 23.53
CA GLY A 255 0.78 -13.96 24.80
C GLY A 255 -0.71 -14.25 24.60
N GLY A 256 -1.07 -15.52 24.87
CA GLY A 256 -2.32 -16.00 25.48
C GLY A 256 -3.66 -15.41 25.07
#